data_AF-A0A932JM24-F1
#
_entry.id   AF-A0A932JM24-F1
#
_cell.length_a   1.000
_cell.length_b   1.000
_cell.length_c   1.000
_cell.angle_alpha   90.00
_cell.angle_beta   90.00
_cell.angle_gamma   90.00
#
_symmetry.space_group_name_H-M   'P 1'
#
loop_
_entity.id
_entity.type
_entity.pdbx_description
1 polymer ?
#
loop_
_entity_poly.entity_id
_entity_poly.type
_entity_poly.pdbx_seq_one_letter_code
_entity_poly.pdbx_strand_id
1 'polypeptide(L)'
;VIGLKSAAGGLVAAAATFGGFLSYDVFMSPAELWIKIAVGVAWAAAVAGAGFFVNSVQKNRVWAASKGAAEVIKVEQARRRKDYAALDRIGLDARARRERMAALLKQAKRKKSKTVANKTNDSVALAERYMAFDLLVSARADLNENIVSKDPASRIGGQLPETWKAWLQTDEAAAIESGFEGDLAVRLKKMSEEAQTQEANGRRVSDEIGAYEGVIPKLFGGRMGGEAERARKDHVRYEKDELKSESALYDTVNGAMRKRVSDKLYEQSPEFAKHRDRFDALKGLYDGPLTDATDTARFIDDKLSSAISHLNSQQTYLALAAANKRVAVTRTDANGRRSVSYEDHSGPYRAMAAAEGLAASSAASAAQEAFGRMPGLIVNLHNDHTMGVEGLRDRLPHASAQSVDAGSVLWTTWVMPPLFGLFSSMGSASAISSTRSSFRPIMNQLNNLAGEVASRRDGEDQWVNARIDEDLAEQMTRARNE
;
A
#
# COMPACT_ATOMS: atom_id res chain seq x y z
N VAL A 1 6.99 -32.38 -20.70
CA VAL A 1 8.11 -33.36 -20.55
C VAL A 1 9.23 -33.08 -21.54
N ILE A 2 8.96 -32.70 -22.80
CA ILE A 2 10.01 -32.29 -23.75
C ILE A 2 10.69 -30.96 -23.31
N GLY A 3 9.95 -30.00 -22.73
CA GLY A 3 10.53 -28.74 -22.24
C GLY A 3 11.26 -28.79 -20.88
N LEU A 4 10.98 -29.78 -20.02
CA LEU A 4 11.76 -29.97 -18.78
C LEU A 4 13.06 -30.74 -19.08
N LYS A 5 13.05 -31.62 -20.10
CA LYS A 5 14.24 -32.28 -20.61
C LYS A 5 15.18 -31.33 -21.36
N SER A 6 14.69 -30.23 -21.95
CA SER A 6 15.57 -29.25 -22.61
C SER A 6 16.23 -28.28 -21.62
N ALA A 7 15.54 -27.89 -20.53
CA ALA A 7 16.15 -27.07 -19.48
C ALA A 7 17.12 -27.89 -18.60
N ALA A 8 16.74 -29.09 -18.18
CA ALA A 8 17.63 -29.99 -17.45
C ALA A 8 18.75 -30.53 -18.37
N GLY A 9 18.47 -30.81 -19.63
CA GLY A 9 19.48 -31.20 -20.63
C GLY A 9 20.43 -30.07 -20.99
N GLY A 10 19.97 -28.81 -20.99
CA GLY A 10 20.83 -27.63 -21.17
C GLY A 10 21.72 -27.36 -19.96
N LEU A 11 21.21 -27.57 -18.74
CA LEU A 11 22.01 -27.42 -17.51
C LEU A 11 23.00 -28.57 -17.32
N VAL A 12 22.63 -29.80 -17.71
CA VAL A 12 23.52 -30.97 -17.71
C VAL A 12 24.54 -30.88 -18.85
N ALA A 13 24.17 -30.37 -20.03
CA ALA A 13 25.12 -30.11 -21.11
C ALA A 13 26.09 -28.97 -20.73
N ALA A 14 25.60 -27.88 -20.12
CA ALA A 14 26.45 -26.80 -19.62
C ALA A 14 27.38 -27.27 -18.49
N ALA A 15 26.92 -28.13 -17.57
CA ALA A 15 27.76 -28.74 -16.55
C ALA A 15 28.79 -29.72 -17.13
N ALA A 16 28.45 -30.45 -18.21
CA ALA A 16 29.37 -31.33 -18.91
C ALA A 16 30.43 -30.56 -19.73
N THR A 17 30.08 -29.43 -20.37
CA THR A 17 31.08 -28.54 -20.99
C THR A 17 31.90 -27.78 -19.96
N PHE A 18 31.34 -27.38 -18.82
CA PHE A 18 32.09 -26.75 -17.72
C PHE A 18 33.06 -27.74 -17.06
N GLY A 19 32.65 -29.01 -16.89
CA GLY A 19 33.52 -30.10 -16.45
C GLY A 19 34.64 -30.43 -17.43
N GLY A 20 34.40 -30.27 -18.74
CA GLY A 20 35.43 -30.39 -19.78
C GLY A 20 36.35 -29.17 -19.93
N PHE A 21 35.94 -27.99 -19.45
CA PHE A 21 36.76 -26.76 -19.47
C PHE A 21 37.72 -26.66 -18.26
N LEU A 22 37.47 -27.49 -17.23
CA LEU A 22 38.23 -27.62 -15.99
C LEU A 22 39.05 -28.92 -15.92
N SER A 23 39.49 -29.46 -17.07
CA SER A 23 40.60 -30.41 -17.07
C SER A 23 41.82 -29.71 -16.44
N TYR A 24 42.25 -30.22 -15.29
CA TYR A 24 43.31 -29.67 -14.46
C TYR A 24 44.68 -29.82 -15.14
N ASP A 25 45.19 -28.73 -15.72
CA ASP A 25 46.63 -28.55 -15.86
C ASP A 25 47.16 -27.92 -14.57
N VAL A 26 48.16 -28.56 -13.96
CA VAL A 26 48.67 -28.29 -12.59
C VAL A 26 49.43 -26.94 -12.48
N PHE A 27 49.48 -26.13 -13.54
CA PHE A 27 50.12 -24.81 -13.54
C PHE A 27 49.23 -23.78 -14.25
N MET A 28 48.27 -23.19 -13.55
CA MET A 28 47.57 -21.98 -14.01
C MET A 28 47.83 -20.82 -13.06
N SER A 29 48.12 -19.65 -13.63
CA SER A 29 48.25 -18.43 -12.86
C SER A 29 46.88 -17.97 -12.33
N PRO A 30 46.82 -17.25 -11.20
CA PRO A 30 45.55 -16.74 -10.67
C PRO A 30 44.74 -15.91 -11.68
N ALA A 31 45.40 -15.21 -12.61
CA ALA A 31 44.75 -14.42 -13.65
C ALA A 31 44.01 -15.28 -14.70
N GLU A 32 44.58 -16.42 -15.11
CA GLU A 32 43.97 -17.34 -16.08
C GLU A 32 42.75 -18.06 -15.51
N LEU A 33 42.76 -18.36 -14.21
CA LEU A 33 41.61 -18.93 -13.51
C LEU A 33 40.42 -17.96 -13.52
N TRP A 34 40.65 -16.66 -13.26
CA TRP A 34 39.59 -15.65 -13.29
C TRP A 34 39.01 -15.44 -14.70
N ILE A 35 39.85 -15.51 -15.75
CA ILE A 35 39.39 -15.41 -17.15
C ILE A 35 38.49 -16.60 -17.52
N LYS A 36 38.88 -17.84 -17.15
CA LYS A 36 38.05 -19.03 -17.42
C LYS A 36 36.72 -19.02 -16.68
N ILE A 37 36.71 -18.56 -15.42
CA ILE A 37 35.47 -18.37 -14.64
C ILE A 37 34.58 -17.32 -15.32
N ALA A 38 35.15 -16.18 -15.74
CA ALA A 38 34.39 -15.13 -16.42
C ALA A 38 33.78 -15.61 -17.75
N VAL A 39 34.53 -16.34 -18.56
CA VAL A 39 34.04 -16.94 -19.82
C VAL A 39 32.95 -17.97 -19.55
N GLY A 40 33.14 -18.82 -18.54
CA GLY A 40 32.16 -19.82 -18.15
C GLY A 40 30.84 -19.22 -17.66
N VAL A 41 30.89 -18.14 -16.87
CA VAL A 41 29.71 -17.38 -16.43
C VAL A 41 29.02 -16.70 -17.62
N ALA A 42 29.78 -16.07 -18.52
CA ALA A 42 29.24 -15.44 -19.72
C ALA A 42 28.54 -16.46 -20.65
N TRP A 43 29.11 -17.66 -20.79
CA TRP A 43 28.53 -18.73 -21.62
C TRP A 43 27.25 -19.32 -20.99
N ALA A 44 27.25 -19.55 -19.67
CA ALA A 44 26.06 -19.98 -18.94
C ALA A 44 24.93 -18.93 -19.05
N ALA A 45 25.26 -17.64 -18.95
CA ALA A 45 24.33 -16.54 -19.15
C ALA A 45 23.78 -16.49 -20.59
N ALA A 46 24.63 -16.72 -21.60
CA ALA A 46 24.24 -16.75 -23.01
C ALA A 46 23.30 -17.93 -23.33
N VAL A 47 23.60 -19.13 -22.81
CA VAL A 47 22.76 -20.33 -23.02
C VAL A 47 21.43 -20.20 -22.28
N ALA A 48 21.44 -19.71 -21.04
CA ALA A 48 20.21 -19.40 -20.32
C ALA A 48 19.39 -18.37 -21.10
N GLY A 49 20.01 -17.28 -21.56
CA GLY A 49 19.38 -16.23 -22.38
C GLY A 49 18.77 -16.77 -23.68
N ALA A 50 19.48 -17.63 -24.42
CA ALA A 50 18.99 -18.26 -25.64
C ALA A 50 17.81 -19.21 -25.36
N GLY A 51 17.87 -19.99 -24.28
CA GLY A 51 16.76 -20.84 -23.84
C GLY A 51 15.51 -20.05 -23.48
N PHE A 52 15.66 -18.94 -22.76
CA PHE A 52 14.57 -18.01 -22.47
C PHE A 52 14.00 -17.39 -23.74
N PHE A 53 14.84 -16.97 -24.69
CA PHE A 53 14.43 -16.39 -25.96
C PHE A 53 13.61 -17.38 -26.80
N VAL A 54 14.09 -18.62 -26.99
CA VAL A 54 13.39 -19.66 -27.78
C VAL A 54 12.02 -20.00 -27.17
N ASN A 55 11.94 -20.16 -25.84
CA ASN A 55 10.67 -20.39 -25.15
C ASN A 55 9.69 -19.20 -25.32
N SER A 56 10.22 -17.98 -25.31
CA SER A 56 9.42 -16.75 -25.51
C SER A 56 8.89 -16.62 -26.93
N VAL A 57 9.70 -16.94 -27.93
CA VAL A 57 9.30 -17.00 -29.35
C VAL A 57 8.22 -18.06 -29.56
N GLN A 58 8.39 -19.26 -28.97
CA GLN A 58 7.41 -20.34 -29.09
C GLN A 58 6.06 -19.94 -28.47
N LYS A 59 6.07 -19.34 -27.27
CA LYS A 59 4.85 -18.82 -26.62
C LYS A 59 4.14 -17.76 -27.48
N ASN A 60 4.89 -16.81 -28.03
CA ASN A 60 4.33 -15.79 -28.93
C ASN A 60 3.76 -16.38 -30.23
N ARG A 61 4.40 -17.41 -30.81
CA ARG A 61 3.87 -18.13 -31.98
C ARG A 61 2.56 -18.86 -31.65
N VAL A 62 2.49 -19.52 -30.50
CA VAL A 62 1.27 -20.18 -30.02
C VAL A 62 0.14 -19.16 -29.83
N TRP A 63 0.42 -17.99 -29.24
CA TRP A 63 -0.54 -16.89 -29.16
C TRP A 63 -0.98 -16.44 -30.56
N ALA A 64 -0.05 -16.11 -31.45
CA ALA A 64 -0.36 -15.58 -32.78
C ALA A 64 -1.20 -16.54 -33.64
N ALA A 65 -1.04 -17.86 -33.46
CA ALA A 65 -1.83 -18.88 -34.13
C ALA A 65 -3.14 -19.25 -33.39
N SER A 66 -3.38 -18.70 -32.20
CA SER A 66 -4.55 -19.03 -31.39
C SER A 66 -5.82 -18.28 -31.81
N LYS A 67 -6.97 -18.86 -31.49
CA LYS A 67 -8.27 -18.18 -31.65
C LYS A 67 -8.35 -16.90 -30.81
N GLY A 68 -7.72 -16.89 -29.63
CA GLY A 68 -7.69 -15.73 -28.74
C GLY A 68 -7.05 -14.50 -29.39
N ALA A 69 -5.94 -14.67 -30.11
CA ALA A 69 -5.33 -13.56 -30.84
C ALA A 69 -6.21 -13.01 -31.97
N ALA A 70 -6.86 -13.90 -32.71
CA ALA A 70 -7.80 -13.47 -33.76
C ALA A 70 -9.02 -12.74 -33.18
N GLU A 71 -9.52 -13.17 -32.02
CA GLU A 71 -10.68 -12.55 -31.37
C GLU A 71 -10.35 -11.23 -30.69
N VAL A 72 -9.14 -11.04 -30.14
CA VAL A 72 -8.68 -9.72 -29.69
C VAL A 72 -8.74 -8.68 -30.82
N ILE A 73 -8.34 -9.05 -32.04
CA ILE A 73 -8.46 -8.16 -33.20
C ILE A 73 -9.94 -7.86 -33.51
N LYS A 74 -10.83 -8.83 -33.37
CA LYS A 74 -12.28 -8.63 -33.54
C LYS A 74 -12.86 -7.70 -32.47
N VAL A 75 -12.42 -7.81 -31.21
CA VAL A 75 -12.78 -6.88 -30.13
C VAL A 75 -12.41 -5.45 -30.53
N GLU A 76 -11.20 -5.23 -31.03
CA GLU A 76 -10.76 -3.90 -31.47
C GLU A 76 -11.58 -3.37 -32.67
N GLN A 77 -11.91 -4.23 -33.63
CA GLN A 77 -12.75 -3.87 -34.77
C GLN A 77 -14.18 -3.53 -34.34
N ALA A 78 -14.78 -4.33 -33.45
CA ALA A 78 -16.11 -4.09 -32.91
C ALA A 78 -16.17 -2.80 -32.10
N ARG A 79 -15.15 -2.53 -31.24
CA ARG A 79 -15.00 -1.25 -30.53
C ARG A 79 -14.99 -0.06 -31.49
N ARG A 80 -14.19 -0.11 -32.56
CA ARG A 80 -14.11 0.98 -33.55
C ARG A 80 -15.43 1.23 -34.26
N ARG A 81 -16.23 0.18 -34.48
CA ARG A 81 -17.56 0.25 -35.09
C ARG A 81 -18.67 0.61 -34.08
N LYS A 82 -18.34 0.70 -32.79
CA LYS A 82 -19.31 0.84 -31.69
C LYS A 82 -20.37 -0.27 -31.69
N ASP A 83 -19.97 -1.48 -32.09
CA ASP A 83 -20.85 -2.65 -32.19
C ASP A 83 -20.81 -3.45 -30.88
N TYR A 84 -21.64 -3.04 -29.92
CA TYR A 84 -21.70 -3.66 -28.59
C TYR A 84 -22.22 -5.10 -28.66
N ALA A 85 -23.19 -5.41 -29.54
CA ALA A 85 -23.70 -6.76 -29.72
C ALA A 85 -22.63 -7.74 -30.23
N ALA A 86 -21.71 -7.27 -31.09
CA ALA A 86 -20.55 -8.08 -31.48
C ALA A 86 -19.56 -8.29 -30.32
N LEU A 87 -19.36 -7.29 -29.46
CA LEU A 87 -18.50 -7.40 -28.28
C LEU A 87 -19.05 -8.43 -27.29
N ASP A 88 -20.33 -8.35 -26.95
CA ASP A 88 -21.02 -9.33 -26.08
C ASP A 88 -20.85 -10.76 -26.62
N ARG A 89 -21.16 -10.97 -27.90
CA ARG A 89 -21.01 -12.28 -28.55
C ARG A 89 -19.58 -12.81 -28.48
N ILE A 90 -18.57 -11.96 -28.71
CA ILE A 90 -17.17 -12.37 -28.59
C ILE A 90 -16.84 -12.78 -27.14
N GLY A 91 -17.31 -12.01 -26.16
CA GLY A 91 -17.15 -12.30 -24.73
C GLY A 91 -17.80 -13.62 -24.33
N LEU A 92 -19.07 -13.83 -24.68
CA LEU A 92 -19.82 -15.07 -24.43
C LEU A 92 -19.15 -16.28 -25.08
N ASP A 93 -18.73 -16.16 -26.34
CA ASP A 93 -18.02 -17.23 -27.04
C ASP A 93 -16.67 -17.58 -26.39
N ALA A 94 -15.97 -16.59 -25.85
CA ALA A 94 -14.71 -16.80 -25.13
C ALA A 94 -14.94 -17.52 -23.79
N ARG A 95 -15.93 -17.08 -22.99
CA ARG A 95 -16.31 -17.74 -21.73
C ARG A 95 -16.75 -19.18 -21.95
N ALA A 96 -17.58 -19.43 -22.96
CA ALA A 96 -18.05 -20.78 -23.27
C ALA A 96 -16.90 -21.71 -23.69
N ARG A 97 -15.90 -21.22 -24.42
CA ARG A 97 -14.69 -22.00 -24.73
C ARG A 97 -13.85 -22.27 -23.49
N ARG A 98 -13.65 -21.27 -22.65
CA ARG A 98 -12.93 -21.38 -21.37
C ARG A 98 -13.54 -22.48 -20.51
N GLU A 99 -14.86 -22.48 -20.33
CA GLU A 99 -15.57 -23.46 -19.52
C GLU A 99 -15.41 -24.89 -20.05
N ARG A 100 -15.54 -25.08 -21.37
CA ARG A 100 -15.26 -26.37 -22.01
C ARG A 100 -13.82 -26.82 -21.75
N MET A 101 -12.84 -25.93 -21.89
CA MET A 101 -11.44 -26.26 -21.64
C MET A 101 -11.17 -26.57 -20.16
N ALA A 102 -11.77 -25.81 -19.24
CA ALA A 102 -11.66 -26.03 -17.80
C ALA A 102 -12.22 -27.41 -17.39
N ALA A 103 -13.35 -27.82 -17.96
CA ALA A 103 -13.92 -29.15 -17.74
C ALA A 103 -12.97 -30.25 -18.22
N LEU A 104 -12.39 -30.09 -19.41
CA LEU A 104 -11.42 -31.06 -19.96
C LEU A 104 -10.12 -31.11 -19.14
N LEU A 105 -9.61 -29.97 -18.67
CA LEU A 105 -8.45 -29.88 -17.78
C LEU A 105 -8.72 -30.56 -16.43
N LYS A 106 -9.90 -30.35 -15.84
CA LYS A 106 -10.32 -31.02 -14.60
C LYS A 106 -10.34 -32.53 -14.77
N GLN A 107 -10.82 -33.04 -15.89
CA GLN A 107 -10.78 -34.47 -16.21
C GLN A 107 -9.35 -34.99 -16.39
N ALA A 108 -8.49 -34.27 -17.13
CA ALA A 108 -7.10 -34.63 -17.32
C ALA A 108 -6.33 -34.70 -15.99
N LYS A 109 -6.54 -33.70 -15.10
CA LYS A 109 -5.95 -33.65 -13.75
C LYS A 109 -6.41 -34.83 -12.88
N ARG A 110 -7.72 -35.13 -12.87
CA ARG A 110 -8.27 -36.31 -12.17
C ARG A 110 -7.64 -37.62 -12.64
N LYS A 111 -7.42 -37.76 -13.95
CA LYS A 111 -6.78 -38.93 -14.57
C LYS A 111 -5.25 -38.90 -14.51
N LYS A 112 -4.63 -37.87 -13.90
CA LYS A 112 -3.17 -37.61 -13.94
C LYS A 112 -2.58 -37.66 -15.37
N SER A 113 -3.38 -37.29 -16.37
CA SER A 113 -2.98 -37.27 -17.77
C SER A 113 -2.07 -36.07 -18.06
N LYS A 114 -1.09 -36.26 -18.95
CA LYS A 114 -0.21 -35.18 -19.44
C LYS A 114 -0.86 -34.38 -20.58
N THR A 115 -1.94 -34.91 -21.16
CA THR A 115 -2.70 -34.32 -22.26
C THR A 115 -4.18 -34.21 -21.91
N VAL A 116 -4.83 -33.26 -22.56
CA VAL A 116 -6.27 -33.04 -22.49
C VAL A 116 -6.93 -33.82 -23.62
N ALA A 117 -8.07 -34.47 -23.33
CA ALA A 117 -8.82 -35.26 -24.31
C ALA A 117 -9.62 -34.34 -25.26
N ASN A 118 -8.91 -33.54 -26.05
CA ASN A 118 -9.46 -32.71 -27.11
C ASN A 118 -9.03 -33.23 -28.49
N LYS A 119 -9.53 -32.62 -29.57
CA LYS A 119 -9.25 -33.07 -30.95
C LYS A 119 -7.76 -33.11 -31.30
N THR A 120 -6.95 -32.25 -30.69
CA THR A 120 -5.52 -32.11 -30.96
C THR A 120 -4.63 -32.80 -29.91
N ASN A 121 -5.22 -33.43 -28.90
CA ASN A 121 -4.53 -34.01 -27.74
C ASN A 121 -3.52 -33.05 -27.09
N ASP A 122 -3.93 -31.79 -26.89
CA ASP A 122 -3.05 -30.74 -26.37
C ASP A 122 -2.48 -31.12 -25.00
N SER A 123 -1.23 -30.75 -24.74
CA SER A 123 -0.66 -30.87 -23.39
C SER A 123 -1.44 -30.03 -22.38
N VAL A 124 -1.50 -30.46 -21.12
CA VAL A 124 -2.17 -29.71 -20.03
C VAL A 124 -1.68 -28.25 -19.97
N ALA A 125 -0.37 -28.02 -20.08
CA ALA A 125 0.21 -26.68 -20.05
C ALA A 125 -0.17 -25.82 -21.27
N LEU A 126 -0.49 -26.41 -22.41
CA LEU A 126 -0.95 -25.69 -23.60
C LEU A 126 -2.44 -25.33 -23.47
N ALA A 127 -3.25 -26.27 -22.99
CA ALA A 127 -4.67 -26.05 -22.69
C ALA A 127 -4.88 -24.96 -21.62
N GLU A 128 -4.05 -24.93 -20.57
CA GLU A 128 -4.07 -23.86 -19.56
C GLU A 128 -3.75 -22.49 -20.17
N ARG A 129 -2.85 -22.42 -21.16
CA ARG A 129 -2.57 -21.17 -21.89
C ARG A 129 -3.76 -20.73 -22.74
N TYR A 130 -4.40 -21.65 -23.46
CA TYR A 130 -5.59 -21.30 -24.25
C TYR A 130 -6.73 -20.80 -23.36
N MET A 131 -6.91 -21.38 -22.18
CA MET A 131 -7.85 -20.88 -21.19
C MET A 131 -7.52 -19.44 -20.76
N ALA A 132 -6.25 -19.14 -20.50
CA ALA A 132 -5.79 -17.78 -20.19
C ALA A 132 -5.96 -16.80 -21.36
N PHE A 133 -5.84 -17.27 -22.60
CA PHE A 133 -6.10 -16.45 -23.80
C PHE A 133 -7.57 -16.07 -23.92
N ASP A 134 -8.47 -17.03 -23.67
CA ASP A 134 -9.91 -16.79 -23.68
C ASP A 134 -10.33 -15.84 -22.54
N LEU A 135 -9.67 -15.89 -21.38
CA LEU A 135 -9.86 -14.94 -20.27
C LEU A 135 -9.51 -13.50 -20.67
N LEU A 136 -8.39 -13.28 -21.37
CA LEU A 136 -8.06 -11.95 -21.87
C LEU A 136 -9.12 -11.45 -22.87
N VAL A 137 -9.60 -12.33 -23.76
CA VAL A 137 -10.62 -11.96 -24.75
C VAL A 137 -11.91 -11.54 -24.07
N SER A 138 -12.41 -12.32 -23.09
CA SER A 138 -13.63 -11.97 -22.34
C SER A 138 -13.46 -10.65 -21.59
N ALA A 139 -12.36 -10.49 -20.85
CA ALA A 139 -12.06 -9.27 -20.11
C ALA A 139 -12.04 -8.03 -21.01
N ARG A 140 -11.38 -8.13 -22.17
CA ARG A 140 -11.34 -7.02 -23.12
C ARG A 140 -12.68 -6.78 -23.80
N ALA A 141 -13.43 -7.82 -24.15
CA ALA A 141 -14.77 -7.66 -24.70
C ALA A 141 -15.65 -6.87 -23.74
N ASP A 142 -15.69 -7.27 -22.46
CA ASP A 142 -16.46 -6.62 -21.39
C ASP A 142 -16.08 -5.14 -21.21
N LEU A 143 -14.78 -4.86 -21.07
CA LEU A 143 -14.29 -3.48 -20.91
C LEU A 143 -14.62 -2.62 -22.14
N ASN A 144 -14.56 -3.19 -23.35
CA ASN A 144 -14.83 -2.43 -24.56
C ASN A 144 -16.33 -2.25 -24.79
N GLU A 145 -17.15 -3.24 -24.45
CA GLU A 145 -18.61 -3.16 -24.46
C GLU A 145 -19.07 -2.06 -23.52
N ASN A 146 -18.51 -2.02 -22.32
CA ASN A 146 -18.75 -0.97 -21.34
C ASN A 146 -18.42 0.44 -21.86
N ILE A 147 -17.42 0.59 -22.73
CA ILE A 147 -17.07 1.89 -23.31
C ILE A 147 -18.07 2.32 -24.39
N VAL A 148 -18.64 1.38 -25.15
CA VAL A 148 -19.43 1.70 -26.35
C VAL A 148 -20.94 1.57 -26.16
N SER A 149 -21.39 0.73 -25.21
CA SER A 149 -22.81 0.52 -24.94
C SER A 149 -23.38 1.66 -24.10
N LYS A 150 -24.61 2.06 -24.42
CA LYS A 150 -25.44 2.95 -23.60
C LYS A 150 -26.49 2.19 -22.80
N ASP A 151 -26.65 0.91 -23.06
CA ASP A 151 -27.64 0.07 -22.39
C ASP A 151 -27.05 -0.45 -21.07
N PRO A 152 -27.66 -0.13 -19.91
CA PRO A 152 -27.15 -0.57 -18.61
C PRO A 152 -27.04 -2.08 -18.46
N ALA A 153 -27.93 -2.85 -19.11
CA ALA A 153 -27.95 -4.31 -18.97
C ALA A 153 -26.75 -5.01 -19.63
N SER A 154 -26.16 -4.38 -20.64
CA SER A 154 -24.97 -4.89 -21.35
C SER A 154 -23.65 -4.38 -20.77
N ARG A 155 -23.69 -3.41 -19.85
CA ARG A 155 -22.50 -2.76 -19.28
C ARG A 155 -22.07 -3.44 -17.99
N ILE A 156 -20.77 -3.72 -17.83
CA ILE A 156 -20.23 -4.16 -16.54
C ILE A 156 -20.35 -3.06 -15.47
N GLY A 157 -20.37 -1.80 -15.92
CA GLY A 157 -20.61 -0.59 -15.14
C GLY A 157 -22.08 -0.29 -14.89
N GLY A 158 -23.04 -1.07 -15.38
CA GLY A 158 -24.46 -0.74 -15.21
C GLY A 158 -24.81 0.62 -15.81
N GLN A 159 -25.40 1.51 -15.01
CA GLN A 159 -25.77 2.86 -15.45
C GLN A 159 -24.53 3.69 -15.78
N LEU A 160 -24.74 4.77 -16.54
CA LEU A 160 -23.67 5.72 -16.81
C LEU A 160 -23.52 6.69 -15.61
N PRO A 161 -22.28 7.13 -15.29
CA PRO A 161 -22.07 8.13 -14.24
C PRO A 161 -22.90 9.41 -14.43
N GLU A 162 -23.07 9.85 -15.68
CA GLU A 162 -23.89 11.03 -16.00
C GLU A 162 -25.39 10.79 -15.76
N THR A 163 -25.86 9.55 -15.95
CA THR A 163 -27.25 9.18 -15.64
C THR A 163 -27.47 9.20 -14.13
N TRP A 164 -26.55 8.61 -13.36
CA TRP A 164 -26.57 8.70 -11.90
C TRP A 164 -26.59 10.13 -11.42
N LYS A 165 -25.71 10.97 -11.97
CA LYS A 165 -25.63 12.39 -11.62
C LYS A 165 -26.94 13.12 -11.89
N ALA A 166 -27.56 12.93 -13.05
CA ALA A 166 -28.83 13.59 -13.38
C ALA A 166 -29.96 13.16 -12.44
N TRP A 167 -30.07 11.87 -12.13
CA TRP A 167 -31.07 11.37 -11.19
C TRP A 167 -30.84 11.90 -9.78
N LEU A 168 -29.61 11.82 -9.27
CA LEU A 168 -29.28 12.31 -7.93
C LEU A 168 -29.49 13.82 -7.79
N GLN A 169 -29.17 14.61 -8.82
CA GLN A 169 -29.43 16.05 -8.80
C GLN A 169 -30.93 16.38 -8.76
N THR A 170 -31.75 15.57 -9.43
CA THR A 170 -33.21 15.75 -9.44
C THR A 170 -33.79 15.38 -8.07
N ASP A 171 -33.41 14.21 -7.55
CA ASP A 171 -33.86 13.70 -6.25
C ASP A 171 -33.34 14.60 -5.10
N GLU A 172 -32.12 15.16 -5.21
CA GLU A 172 -31.57 16.10 -4.23
C GLU A 172 -32.29 17.45 -4.25
N ALA A 173 -32.60 18.00 -5.43
CA ALA A 173 -33.36 19.25 -5.52
C ALA A 173 -34.76 19.09 -4.88
N ALA A 174 -35.44 17.97 -5.15
CA ALA A 174 -36.74 17.65 -4.56
C ALA A 174 -36.64 17.46 -3.03
N ALA A 175 -35.56 16.83 -2.54
CA ALA A 175 -35.34 16.65 -1.11
C ALA A 175 -35.09 17.98 -0.39
N ILE A 176 -34.32 18.88 -0.99
CA ILE A 176 -34.08 20.23 -0.44
C ILE A 176 -35.37 21.05 -0.38
N GLU A 177 -36.20 20.99 -1.43
CA GLU A 177 -37.47 21.73 -1.48
C GLU A 177 -38.50 21.21 -0.48
N SER A 178 -38.61 19.89 -0.32
CA SER A 178 -39.62 19.24 0.52
C SER A 178 -39.18 19.02 1.97
N GLY A 179 -37.87 19.00 2.26
CA GLY A 179 -37.32 18.55 3.54
C GLY A 179 -37.43 17.04 3.79
N PHE A 180 -37.71 16.27 2.73
CA PHE A 180 -37.85 14.82 2.75
C PHE A 180 -36.78 14.16 1.85
N GLU A 181 -35.89 13.38 2.46
CA GLU A 181 -34.72 12.75 1.83
C GLU A 181 -35.00 11.31 1.35
N GLY A 182 -36.21 10.79 1.53
CA GLY A 182 -36.55 9.38 1.31
C GLY A 182 -36.25 8.88 -0.10
N ASP A 183 -36.66 9.63 -1.13
CA ASP A 183 -36.40 9.27 -2.54
C ASP A 183 -34.92 9.28 -2.89
N LEU A 184 -34.21 10.32 -2.44
CA LEU A 184 -32.75 10.44 -2.61
C LEU A 184 -32.03 9.27 -1.94
N ALA A 185 -32.43 8.90 -0.72
CA ALA A 185 -31.86 7.76 0.00
C ALA A 185 -32.11 6.43 -0.71
N VAL A 186 -33.31 6.22 -1.27
CA VAL A 186 -33.61 5.04 -2.12
C VAL A 186 -32.72 5.02 -3.36
N ARG A 187 -32.51 6.17 -4.01
CA ARG A 187 -31.65 6.28 -5.20
C ARG A 187 -30.19 5.98 -4.88
N LEU A 188 -29.65 6.59 -3.82
CA LEU A 188 -28.29 6.36 -3.36
C LEU A 188 -28.06 4.91 -2.97
N LYS A 189 -29.05 4.25 -2.34
CA LYS A 189 -28.96 2.82 -2.05
C LYS A 189 -28.81 1.98 -3.32
N LYS A 190 -29.61 2.24 -4.35
CA LYS A 190 -29.50 1.55 -5.65
C LYS A 190 -28.14 1.78 -6.29
N MET A 191 -27.63 3.01 -6.23
CA MET A 191 -26.29 3.34 -6.72
C MET A 191 -25.19 2.57 -5.99
N SER A 192 -25.27 2.47 -4.66
CA SER A 192 -24.31 1.70 -3.86
C SER A 192 -24.35 0.21 -4.18
N GLU A 193 -25.54 -0.38 -4.36
CA GLU A 193 -25.70 -1.79 -4.75
C GLU A 193 -25.11 -2.05 -6.16
N GLU A 194 -25.30 -1.11 -7.08
CA GLU A 194 -24.69 -1.17 -8.40
C GLU A 194 -23.16 -1.05 -8.31
N ALA A 195 -22.63 -0.06 -7.59
CA ALA A 195 -21.19 0.15 -7.39
C ALA A 195 -20.50 -1.09 -6.81
N GLN A 196 -21.12 -1.80 -5.85
CA GLN A 196 -20.59 -3.07 -5.32
C GLN A 196 -20.53 -4.17 -6.40
N THR A 197 -21.58 -4.26 -7.22
CA THR A 197 -21.63 -5.20 -8.35
C THR A 197 -20.55 -4.89 -9.38
N GLN A 198 -20.38 -3.60 -9.70
CA GLN A 198 -19.34 -3.11 -10.59
C GLN A 198 -17.94 -3.38 -10.02
N GLU A 199 -17.70 -3.18 -8.72
CA GLU A 199 -16.41 -3.47 -8.09
C GLU A 199 -16.08 -4.97 -8.18
N ALA A 200 -17.06 -5.85 -7.92
CA ALA A 200 -16.90 -7.28 -8.08
C ALA A 200 -16.58 -7.67 -9.55
N ASN A 201 -17.25 -7.03 -10.51
CA ASN A 201 -16.96 -7.20 -11.94
C ASN A 201 -15.57 -6.69 -12.32
N GLY A 202 -15.15 -5.55 -11.78
CA GLY A 202 -13.82 -4.96 -11.97
C GLY A 202 -12.71 -5.86 -11.42
N ARG A 203 -12.91 -6.44 -10.24
CA ARG A 203 -12.00 -7.45 -9.65
C ARG A 203 -11.94 -8.71 -10.52
N ARG A 204 -13.10 -9.23 -10.96
CA ARG A 204 -13.15 -10.36 -11.90
C ARG A 204 -12.30 -10.06 -13.15
N VAL A 205 -12.55 -8.93 -13.82
CA VAL A 205 -11.80 -8.52 -15.02
C VAL A 205 -10.29 -8.42 -14.74
N SER A 206 -9.90 -7.86 -13.60
CA SER A 206 -8.50 -7.79 -13.16
C SER A 206 -7.87 -9.19 -13.02
N ASP A 207 -8.56 -10.12 -12.37
CA ASP A 207 -8.12 -11.51 -12.22
C ASP A 207 -8.01 -12.23 -13.58
N GLU A 208 -8.95 -11.99 -14.50
CA GLU A 208 -8.91 -12.55 -15.86
C GLU A 208 -7.68 -12.04 -16.64
N ILE A 209 -7.34 -10.75 -16.50
CA ILE A 209 -6.11 -10.16 -17.07
C ILE A 209 -4.87 -10.76 -16.40
N GLY A 210 -4.84 -10.87 -15.07
CA GLY A 210 -3.73 -11.44 -14.31
C GLY A 210 -3.45 -12.90 -14.66
N ALA A 211 -4.50 -13.70 -14.92
CA ALA A 211 -4.35 -15.08 -15.40
C ALA A 211 -3.66 -15.14 -16.77
N TYR A 212 -3.95 -14.19 -17.66
CA TYR A 212 -3.23 -14.04 -18.93
C TYR A 212 -1.77 -13.62 -18.71
N GLU A 213 -1.52 -12.65 -17.84
CA GLU A 213 -0.15 -12.21 -17.50
C GLU A 213 0.71 -13.36 -16.96
N GLY A 214 0.12 -14.25 -16.17
CA GLY A 214 0.81 -15.44 -15.65
C GLY A 214 1.35 -16.39 -16.72
N VAL A 215 0.82 -16.36 -17.95
CA VAL A 215 1.31 -17.19 -19.07
C VAL A 215 2.29 -16.47 -20.00
N ILE A 216 2.41 -15.14 -19.90
CA ILE A 216 3.34 -14.32 -20.69
C ILE A 216 4.79 -14.71 -20.36
N PRO A 217 5.70 -14.77 -21.35
CA PRO A 217 7.12 -14.90 -21.06
C PRO A 217 7.64 -13.71 -20.23
N LYS A 218 8.30 -13.99 -19.09
CA LYS A 218 8.85 -12.95 -18.18
C LYS A 218 9.88 -12.03 -18.85
N LEU A 219 10.65 -12.58 -19.80
CA LEU A 219 11.58 -11.85 -20.64
C LEU A 219 11.05 -11.91 -22.07
N PHE A 220 10.99 -10.78 -22.78
CA PHE A 220 10.50 -10.69 -24.16
C PHE A 220 9.01 -11.06 -24.34
N GLY A 221 8.13 -10.42 -23.57
CA GLY A 221 6.68 -10.59 -23.66
C GLY A 221 6.08 -10.31 -25.05
N GLY A 222 6.76 -9.53 -25.89
CA GLY A 222 6.42 -9.34 -27.30
C GLY A 222 4.98 -8.85 -27.51
N ARG A 223 4.28 -9.44 -28.48
CA ARG A 223 2.88 -9.09 -28.77
C ARG A 223 1.96 -9.41 -27.59
N MET A 224 2.20 -10.51 -26.88
CA MET A 224 1.39 -10.86 -25.70
C MET A 224 1.49 -9.79 -24.62
N GLY A 225 2.69 -9.30 -24.34
CA GLY A 225 2.92 -8.19 -23.40
C GLY A 225 2.19 -6.91 -23.82
N GLY A 226 2.16 -6.61 -25.12
CA GLY A 226 1.40 -5.48 -25.66
C GLY A 226 -0.11 -5.59 -25.46
N GLU A 227 -0.69 -6.79 -25.61
CA GLU A 227 -2.14 -6.99 -25.40
C GLU A 227 -2.53 -6.95 -23.92
N ALA A 228 -1.69 -7.48 -23.03
CA ALA A 228 -1.88 -7.33 -21.58
C ALA A 228 -1.85 -5.86 -21.15
N GLU A 229 -0.87 -5.10 -21.65
CA GLU A 229 -0.77 -3.67 -21.36
C GLU A 229 -2.00 -2.87 -21.83
N ARG A 230 -2.54 -3.21 -23.01
CA ARG A 230 -3.80 -2.60 -23.48
C ARG A 230 -4.97 -2.95 -22.57
N ALA A 231 -5.11 -4.22 -22.17
CA ALA A 231 -6.17 -4.64 -21.26
C ALA A 231 -6.07 -3.93 -19.90
N ARG A 232 -4.86 -3.79 -19.35
CA ARG A 232 -4.62 -3.00 -18.12
C ARG A 232 -5.04 -1.55 -18.29
N LYS A 233 -4.69 -0.90 -19.41
CA LYS A 233 -5.11 0.48 -19.68
C LYS A 233 -6.62 0.62 -19.80
N ASP A 234 -7.29 -0.31 -20.48
CA ASP A 234 -8.76 -0.34 -20.57
C ASP A 234 -9.39 -0.54 -19.17
N HIS A 235 -8.81 -1.42 -18.33
CA HIS A 235 -9.26 -1.66 -16.96
C HIS A 235 -9.06 -0.46 -16.03
N VAL A 236 -7.87 0.15 -16.02
CA VAL A 236 -7.58 1.39 -15.26
C VAL A 236 -8.52 2.52 -15.69
N ARG A 237 -8.86 2.58 -16.99
CA ARG A 237 -9.82 3.56 -17.50
C ARG A 237 -11.21 3.29 -16.95
N TYR A 238 -11.67 2.04 -16.94
CA TYR A 238 -12.95 1.67 -16.32
C TYR A 238 -12.98 2.04 -14.83
N GLU A 239 -11.93 1.71 -14.06
CA GLU A 239 -11.86 2.07 -12.64
C GLU A 239 -11.92 3.59 -12.42
N LYS A 240 -11.25 4.36 -13.28
CA LYS A 240 -11.20 5.82 -13.15
C LYS A 240 -12.50 6.49 -13.60
N ASP A 241 -12.95 6.17 -14.80
CA ASP A 241 -14.03 6.88 -15.48
C ASP A 241 -15.40 6.50 -14.91
N GLU A 242 -15.53 5.29 -14.32
CA GLU A 242 -16.80 4.80 -13.76
C GLU A 242 -16.69 4.61 -12.24
N LEU A 243 -16.01 3.56 -11.75
CA LEU A 243 -16.01 3.23 -10.31
C LEU A 243 -15.63 4.41 -9.39
N LYS A 244 -14.52 5.09 -9.67
CA LYS A 244 -14.07 6.23 -8.85
C LYS A 244 -14.95 7.46 -9.02
N SER A 245 -15.47 7.69 -10.23
CA SER A 245 -16.36 8.81 -10.53
C SER A 245 -17.69 8.65 -9.78
N GLU A 246 -18.25 7.44 -9.82
CA GLU A 246 -19.49 7.09 -9.13
C GLU A 246 -19.32 7.03 -7.62
N SER A 247 -18.23 6.44 -7.11
CA SER A 247 -17.93 6.49 -5.67
C SER A 247 -17.83 7.93 -5.17
N ALA A 248 -17.12 8.81 -5.88
CA ALA A 248 -17.00 10.21 -5.49
C ALA A 248 -18.36 10.95 -5.54
N LEU A 249 -19.18 10.65 -6.55
CA LEU A 249 -20.53 11.20 -6.66
C LEU A 249 -21.43 10.71 -5.50
N TYR A 250 -21.41 9.41 -5.21
CA TYR A 250 -22.13 8.81 -4.08
C TYR A 250 -21.70 9.45 -2.76
N ASP A 251 -20.40 9.52 -2.49
CA ASP A 251 -19.87 10.07 -1.23
C ASP A 251 -20.27 11.53 -1.05
N THR A 252 -20.21 12.33 -2.12
CA THR A 252 -20.59 13.74 -2.10
C THR A 252 -22.07 13.92 -1.78
N VAL A 253 -22.95 13.24 -2.51
CA VAL A 253 -24.41 13.41 -2.38
C VAL A 253 -24.92 12.76 -1.08
N ASN A 254 -24.43 11.58 -0.74
CA ASN A 254 -24.76 10.91 0.52
C ASN A 254 -24.29 11.73 1.73
N GLY A 255 -23.08 12.30 1.68
CA GLY A 255 -22.59 13.19 2.73
C GLY A 255 -23.46 14.43 2.92
N ALA A 256 -23.88 15.08 1.83
CA ALA A 256 -24.78 16.23 1.86
C ALA A 256 -26.16 15.87 2.44
N MET A 257 -26.76 14.77 1.99
CA MET A 257 -28.02 14.24 2.50
C MET A 257 -27.95 13.96 4.00
N ARG A 258 -26.95 13.17 4.45
CA ARG A 258 -26.78 12.82 5.87
C ARG A 258 -26.59 14.06 6.73
N LYS A 259 -25.88 15.08 6.24
CA LYS A 259 -25.75 16.36 6.94
C LYS A 259 -27.11 17.05 7.10
N ARG A 260 -27.94 17.13 6.06
CA ARG A 260 -29.28 17.73 6.16
C ARG A 260 -30.18 16.98 7.15
N VAL A 261 -30.15 15.65 7.15
CA VAL A 261 -30.85 14.83 8.17
C VAL A 261 -30.32 15.13 9.56
N SER A 262 -28.99 15.19 9.73
CA SER A 262 -28.37 15.54 11.01
C SER A 262 -28.79 16.93 11.49
N ASP A 263 -28.85 17.94 10.60
CA ASP A 263 -29.27 19.30 10.92
C ASP A 263 -30.74 19.34 11.34
N LYS A 264 -31.61 18.61 10.62
CA LYS A 264 -33.03 18.45 10.99
C LYS A 264 -33.20 17.77 12.35
N LEU A 265 -32.50 16.66 12.61
CA LEU A 265 -32.55 15.95 13.90
C LEU A 265 -32.03 16.80 15.05
N TYR A 266 -31.01 17.63 14.79
CA TYR A 266 -30.47 18.59 15.75
C TYR A 266 -31.51 19.63 16.18
N GLU A 267 -32.31 20.15 15.25
CA GLU A 267 -33.38 21.10 15.56
C GLU A 267 -34.57 20.44 16.28
N GLN A 268 -34.85 19.17 15.98
CA GLN A 268 -36.06 18.48 16.44
C GLN A 268 -35.90 17.69 17.74
N SER A 269 -34.68 17.23 18.05
CA SER A 269 -34.40 16.38 19.20
C SER A 269 -33.30 16.98 20.09
N PRO A 270 -33.66 17.49 21.28
CA PRO A 270 -32.68 18.00 22.24
C PRO A 270 -31.65 16.95 22.68
N GLU A 271 -32.03 15.67 22.70
CA GLU A 271 -31.13 14.56 22.99
C GLU A 271 -30.10 14.41 21.87
N PHE A 272 -30.54 14.39 20.61
CA PHE A 272 -29.64 14.31 19.47
C PHE A 272 -28.68 15.51 19.40
N ALA A 273 -29.20 16.72 19.65
CA ALA A 273 -28.39 17.92 19.71
C ALA A 273 -27.24 17.80 20.73
N LYS A 274 -27.55 17.32 21.94
CA LYS A 274 -26.55 17.08 22.98
C LYS A 274 -25.46 16.08 22.56
N HIS A 275 -25.85 14.97 21.93
CA HIS A 275 -24.90 13.97 21.45
C HIS A 275 -24.02 14.51 20.31
N ARG A 276 -24.60 15.23 19.35
CA ARG A 276 -23.86 15.87 18.26
C ARG A 276 -22.89 16.95 18.76
N ASP A 277 -23.33 17.82 19.68
CA ASP A 277 -22.46 18.84 20.29
C ASP A 277 -21.29 18.20 21.04
N ARG A 278 -21.56 17.11 21.76
CA ARG A 278 -20.53 16.34 22.46
C ARG A 278 -19.55 15.70 21.49
N PHE A 279 -20.04 15.09 20.40
CA PHE A 279 -19.19 14.56 19.33
C PHE A 279 -18.27 15.65 18.75
N ASP A 280 -18.83 16.80 18.35
CA ASP A 280 -18.08 17.90 17.76
C ASP A 280 -17.04 18.46 18.74
N ALA A 281 -17.38 18.57 20.02
CA ALA A 281 -16.46 19.00 21.08
C ALA A 281 -15.30 18.01 21.30
N LEU A 282 -15.60 16.70 21.37
CA LEU A 282 -14.59 15.64 21.50
C LEU A 282 -13.69 15.56 20.27
N LYS A 283 -14.27 15.73 19.08
CA LYS A 283 -13.53 15.78 17.82
C LYS A 283 -12.60 16.98 17.77
N GLY A 284 -13.08 18.17 18.13
CA GLY A 284 -12.26 19.39 18.18
C GLY A 284 -11.10 19.28 19.18
N LEU A 285 -11.34 18.67 20.34
CA LEU A 285 -10.30 18.36 21.32
C LEU A 285 -9.26 17.37 20.75
N TYR A 286 -9.73 16.27 20.14
CA TYR A 286 -8.87 15.24 19.59
C TYR A 286 -8.02 15.75 18.41
N ASP A 287 -8.65 16.31 17.38
CA ASP A 287 -8.01 16.75 16.14
C ASP A 287 -7.15 18.01 16.32
N GLY A 288 -7.32 18.74 17.43
CA GLY A 288 -6.54 19.93 17.77
C GLY A 288 -5.53 19.69 18.89
N PRO A 289 -5.75 20.29 20.09
CA PRO A 289 -4.72 20.40 21.12
C PRO A 289 -4.22 19.04 21.66
N LEU A 290 -5.05 18.00 21.65
CA LEU A 290 -4.65 16.68 22.15
C LEU A 290 -3.71 15.95 21.18
N THR A 291 -4.00 15.99 19.88
CA THR A 291 -3.09 15.46 18.86
C THR A 291 -1.77 16.22 18.86
N ASP A 292 -1.79 17.56 18.93
CA ASP A 292 -0.57 18.38 18.99
C ASP A 292 0.34 18.00 20.18
N ALA A 293 -0.24 17.83 21.37
CA ALA A 293 0.50 17.42 22.56
C ALA A 293 1.04 15.99 22.43
N THR A 294 0.23 15.08 21.91
CA THR A 294 0.59 13.67 21.76
C THR A 294 1.69 13.48 20.72
N ASP A 295 1.61 14.16 19.58
CA ASP A 295 2.60 14.09 18.51
C ASP A 295 3.90 14.77 18.90
N THR A 296 3.83 15.90 19.63
CA THR A 296 5.02 16.52 20.21
C THR A 296 5.71 15.58 21.20
N ALA A 297 4.94 14.87 22.04
CA ALA A 297 5.51 13.89 22.96
C ALA A 297 6.15 12.70 22.23
N ARG A 298 5.49 12.15 21.21
CA ARG A 298 6.08 11.06 20.39
C ARG A 298 7.35 11.52 19.68
N PHE A 299 7.36 12.74 19.15
CA PHE A 299 8.54 13.33 18.51
C PHE A 299 9.72 13.43 19.49
N ILE A 300 9.47 13.85 20.74
CA ILE A 300 10.50 13.88 21.78
C ILE A 300 11.10 12.49 22.03
N ASP A 301 10.27 11.45 22.24
CA ASP A 301 10.78 10.09 22.46
C ASP A 301 11.57 9.57 21.24
N ASP A 302 11.09 9.82 20.03
CA ASP A 302 11.79 9.48 18.77
C ASP A 302 13.18 10.13 18.70
N LYS A 303 13.27 11.43 18.98
CA LYS A 303 14.53 12.17 18.92
C LYS A 303 15.50 11.77 20.02
N LEU A 304 15.02 11.51 21.24
CA LEU A 304 15.86 10.92 22.29
C LEU A 304 16.35 9.52 21.91
N SER A 305 15.49 8.68 21.32
CA SER A 305 15.86 7.35 20.83
C SER A 305 16.93 7.43 19.74
N SER A 306 16.75 8.35 18.78
CA SER A 306 17.69 8.58 17.69
C SER A 306 19.04 9.06 18.21
N ALA A 307 19.04 10.01 19.16
CA ALA A 307 20.27 10.50 19.79
C ALA A 307 21.04 9.37 20.51
N ILE A 308 20.34 8.50 21.26
CA ILE A 308 20.96 7.32 21.90
C ILE A 308 21.58 6.38 20.85
N SER A 309 20.87 6.11 19.75
CA SER A 309 21.36 5.25 18.67
C SER A 309 22.64 5.81 18.04
N HIS A 310 22.64 7.10 17.68
CA HIS A 310 23.81 7.78 17.12
C HIS A 310 25.00 7.81 18.08
N LEU A 311 24.77 8.02 19.39
CA LEU A 311 25.84 7.95 20.39
C LEU A 311 26.44 6.54 20.51
N ASN A 312 25.61 5.49 20.45
CA ASN A 312 26.11 4.11 20.47
C ASN A 312 26.93 3.78 19.21
N SER A 313 26.49 4.23 18.04
CA SER A 313 27.25 4.12 16.78
C SER A 313 28.57 4.89 16.85
N GLN A 314 28.56 6.11 17.38
CA GLN A 314 29.77 6.90 17.61
C GLN A 314 30.78 6.14 18.47
N GLN A 315 30.36 5.56 19.60
CA GLN A 315 31.24 4.76 20.47
C GLN A 315 31.81 3.54 19.74
N THR A 316 30.99 2.88 18.91
CA THR A 316 31.43 1.74 18.08
C THR A 316 32.50 2.16 17.08
N TYR A 317 32.31 3.28 16.38
CA TYR A 317 33.31 3.80 15.44
C TYR A 317 34.57 4.29 16.12
N LEU A 318 34.49 4.86 17.33
CA LEU A 318 35.68 5.20 18.12
C LEU A 318 36.45 3.95 18.55
N ALA A 319 35.77 2.87 18.93
CA ALA A 319 36.42 1.59 19.22
C ALA A 319 37.09 0.98 17.98
N LEU A 320 36.42 1.02 16.81
CA LEU A 320 37.01 0.59 15.53
C LEU A 320 38.20 1.47 15.13
N ALA A 321 38.11 2.77 15.33
CA ALA A 321 39.24 3.68 15.11
C ALA A 321 40.43 3.33 16.01
N ALA A 322 40.19 3.05 17.29
CA ALA A 322 41.23 2.64 18.22
C ALA A 322 41.89 1.31 17.81
N ALA A 323 41.09 0.33 17.37
CA ALA A 323 41.57 -0.97 16.89
C ALA A 323 42.36 -0.87 15.56
N ASN A 324 41.99 0.06 14.68
CA ASN A 324 42.61 0.24 13.36
C ASN A 324 43.70 1.31 13.32
N LYS A 325 44.16 1.79 14.48
CA LYS A 325 45.25 2.78 14.57
C LYS A 325 46.62 2.23 14.13
N ARG A 326 46.80 0.91 14.17
CA ARG A 326 48.03 0.21 13.77
C ARG A 326 47.72 -1.12 13.09
N VAL A 327 47.48 -1.10 11.79
CA VAL A 327 47.21 -2.30 10.99
C VAL A 327 48.51 -2.76 10.30
N ALA A 328 48.85 -4.04 10.45
CA ALA A 328 50.02 -4.62 9.81
C ALA A 328 49.76 -4.84 8.31
N VAL A 329 50.54 -4.17 7.46
CA VAL A 329 50.46 -4.27 6.00
C VAL A 329 51.79 -4.87 5.50
N THR A 330 51.69 -5.98 4.76
CA THR A 330 52.87 -6.61 4.16
C THR A 330 53.18 -5.93 2.83
N ARG A 331 54.34 -5.28 2.74
CA ARG A 331 54.84 -4.67 1.51
C ARG A 331 55.94 -5.54 0.93
N THR A 332 55.83 -5.81 -0.38
CA THR A 332 56.89 -6.50 -1.12
C THR A 332 57.68 -5.46 -1.91
N ASP A 333 58.99 -5.40 -1.70
CA ASP A 333 59.85 -4.46 -2.42
C ASP A 333 60.10 -4.91 -3.88
N ALA A 334 60.76 -4.07 -4.66
CA ALA A 334 61.09 -4.35 -6.07
C ALA A 334 61.97 -5.59 -6.27
N ASN A 335 62.57 -6.11 -5.19
CA ASN A 335 63.43 -7.30 -5.18
C ASN A 335 62.71 -8.55 -4.62
N GLY A 336 61.40 -8.48 -4.39
CA GLY A 336 60.60 -9.61 -3.89
C GLY A 336 60.69 -9.86 -2.38
N ARG A 337 61.34 -8.97 -1.60
CA ARG A 337 61.44 -9.12 -0.14
C ARG A 337 60.19 -8.59 0.54
N ARG A 338 59.63 -9.38 1.46
CA ARG A 338 58.47 -8.99 2.26
C ARG A 338 58.90 -8.26 3.53
N SER A 339 58.30 -7.11 3.78
CA SER A 339 58.42 -6.36 5.04
C SER A 339 57.04 -6.09 5.62
N VAL A 340 56.92 -6.04 6.94
CA VAL A 340 55.68 -5.64 7.62
C VAL A 340 55.82 -4.19 8.05
N SER A 341 54.99 -3.31 7.48
CA SER A 341 54.83 -1.93 7.94
C SER A 341 53.50 -1.77 8.67
N TYR A 342 53.41 -0.84 9.62
CA TYR A 342 52.15 -0.51 10.28
C TYR A 342 51.57 0.77 9.67
N GLU A 343 50.30 0.70 9.27
CA GLU A 343 49.56 1.85 8.74
C GLU A 343 48.41 2.24 9.68
N ASP A 344 48.10 3.54 9.76
CA ASP A 344 46.93 4.04 10.49
C ASP A 344 45.72 4.05 9.57
N HIS A 345 44.79 3.12 9.77
CA HIS A 345 43.54 3.01 9.02
C HIS A 345 42.35 3.56 9.82
N SER A 346 42.59 4.28 10.92
CA SER A 346 41.54 4.80 11.81
C SER A 346 40.83 6.06 11.30
N GLY A 347 41.38 6.73 10.28
CA GLY A 347 40.86 8.00 9.74
C GLY A 347 39.37 7.95 9.33
N PRO A 348 38.94 7.00 8.48
CA PRO A 348 37.54 6.85 8.08
C PRO A 348 36.60 6.62 9.27
N TYR A 349 36.99 5.78 10.23
CA TYR A 349 36.19 5.51 11.43
C TYR A 349 36.06 6.74 12.34
N ARG A 350 37.11 7.56 12.46
CA ARG A 350 37.02 8.85 13.18
C ARG A 350 36.08 9.83 12.49
N ALA A 351 36.06 9.88 11.16
CA ALA A 351 35.13 10.71 10.40
C ALA A 351 33.68 10.25 10.58
N MET A 352 33.42 8.93 10.54
CA MET A 352 32.11 8.35 10.84
C MET A 352 31.68 8.66 12.28
N ALA A 353 32.56 8.50 13.26
CA ALA A 353 32.29 8.85 14.65
C ALA A 353 31.91 10.33 14.84
N ALA A 354 32.59 11.25 14.13
CA ALA A 354 32.26 12.67 14.17
C ALA A 354 30.89 12.97 13.55
N ALA A 355 30.56 12.33 12.42
CA ALA A 355 29.25 12.45 11.78
C ALA A 355 28.11 11.95 12.67
N GLU A 356 28.29 10.79 13.32
CA GLU A 356 27.33 10.25 14.29
C GLU A 356 27.18 11.18 15.50
N GLY A 357 28.26 11.77 16.01
CA GLY A 357 28.20 12.75 17.10
C GLY A 357 27.38 13.99 16.75
N LEU A 358 27.54 14.51 15.52
CA LEU A 358 26.74 15.64 15.02
C LEU A 358 25.26 15.27 14.88
N ALA A 359 24.95 14.08 14.36
CA ALA A 359 23.58 13.58 14.24
C ALA A 359 22.93 13.41 15.61
N ALA A 360 23.66 12.87 16.60
CA ALA A 360 23.20 12.78 17.98
C ALA A 360 22.88 14.15 18.58
N SER A 361 23.77 15.13 18.40
CA SER A 361 23.57 16.50 18.90
C SER A 361 22.36 17.17 18.25
N SER A 362 22.18 17.02 16.94
CA SER A 362 21.04 17.57 16.21
C SER A 362 19.72 16.98 16.72
N ALA A 363 19.66 15.65 16.90
CA ALA A 363 18.50 14.99 17.46
C ALA A 363 18.21 15.44 18.90
N ALA A 364 19.22 15.57 19.75
CA ALA A 364 19.07 16.06 21.12
C ALA A 364 18.54 17.51 21.17
N SER A 365 19.05 18.40 20.31
CA SER A 365 18.57 19.78 20.21
C SER A 365 17.11 19.85 19.75
N ALA A 366 16.72 19.03 18.76
CA ALA A 366 15.33 18.95 18.31
C ALA A 366 14.39 18.44 19.42
N ALA A 367 14.84 17.45 20.21
CA ALA A 367 14.09 17.00 21.38
C ALA A 367 13.93 18.13 22.41
N GLN A 368 15.00 18.89 22.68
CA GLN A 368 14.99 20.01 23.63
C GLN A 368 14.03 21.12 23.21
N GLU A 369 14.02 21.50 21.93
CA GLU A 369 13.07 22.47 21.40
C GLU A 369 11.62 22.01 21.58
N ALA A 370 11.35 20.73 21.28
CA ALA A 370 10.04 20.14 21.48
C ALA A 370 9.64 20.09 22.97
N PHE A 371 10.57 19.74 23.86
CA PHE A 371 10.36 19.84 25.31
C PHE A 371 9.97 21.25 25.75
N GLY A 372 10.57 22.29 25.16
CA GLY A 372 10.23 23.68 25.46
C GLY A 372 8.79 24.07 25.11
N ARG A 373 8.18 23.38 24.13
CA ARG A 373 6.79 23.63 23.70
C ARG A 373 5.76 22.87 24.54
N MET A 374 6.11 21.69 25.07
CA MET A 374 5.20 20.84 25.83
C MET A 374 4.46 21.56 26.97
N PRO A 375 5.10 22.43 27.77
CA PRO A 375 4.40 23.20 28.80
C PRO A 375 3.18 23.97 28.31
N GLY A 376 3.31 24.67 27.18
CA GLY A 376 2.21 25.43 26.60
C GLY A 376 1.08 24.52 26.14
N LEU A 377 1.40 23.38 25.53
CA LEU A 377 0.41 22.40 25.08
C LEU A 377 -0.37 21.79 26.25
N ILE A 378 0.31 21.44 27.34
CA ILE A 378 -0.35 20.89 28.54
C ILE A 378 -1.24 21.93 29.23
N VAL A 379 -0.82 23.19 29.28
CA VAL A 379 -1.64 24.28 29.82
C VAL A 379 -2.87 24.50 28.94
N ASN A 380 -2.72 24.49 27.61
CA ASN A 380 -3.84 24.60 26.68
C ASN A 380 -4.85 23.46 26.89
N LEU A 381 -4.38 22.22 27.09
CA LEU A 381 -5.23 21.07 27.42
C LEU A 381 -5.92 21.20 28.78
N HIS A 382 -5.27 21.75 29.79
CA HIS A 382 -5.90 22.02 31.09
C HIS A 382 -7.02 23.06 30.96
N ASN A 383 -6.81 24.08 30.15
CA ASN A 383 -7.75 25.17 29.94
C ASN A 383 -8.87 24.83 28.96
N ASP A 384 -8.74 23.74 28.21
CA ASP A 384 -9.77 23.26 27.29
C ASP A 384 -11.08 22.98 28.04
N HIS A 385 -12.19 23.46 27.47
CA HIS A 385 -13.51 23.36 28.08
C HIS A 385 -14.01 21.91 28.05
N THR A 386 -13.84 21.22 26.92
CA THR A 386 -14.25 19.83 26.72
C THR A 386 -13.56 18.91 27.71
N MET A 387 -12.25 19.11 27.95
CA MET A 387 -11.50 18.36 28.97
C MET A 387 -12.11 18.47 30.37
N GLY A 388 -12.66 19.64 30.73
CA GLY A 388 -13.34 19.87 32.00
C GLY A 388 -14.70 19.19 32.07
N VAL A 389 -15.53 19.37 31.04
CA VAL A 389 -16.87 18.78 30.94
C VAL A 389 -16.81 17.24 30.95
N GLU A 390 -15.81 16.67 30.30
CA GLU A 390 -15.62 15.21 30.20
C GLU A 390 -14.94 14.59 31.42
N GLY A 391 -14.54 15.39 32.41
CA GLY A 391 -13.81 14.91 33.59
C GLY A 391 -12.44 14.32 33.25
N LEU A 392 -11.80 14.81 32.18
CA LEU A 392 -10.53 14.27 31.66
C LEU A 392 -9.31 15.04 32.17
N ARG A 393 -9.52 16.19 32.83
CA ARG A 393 -8.42 17.00 33.40
C ARG A 393 -7.56 16.21 34.39
N ASP A 394 -8.17 15.35 35.20
CA ASP A 394 -7.43 14.53 36.17
C ASP A 394 -6.60 13.41 35.52
N ARG A 395 -6.81 13.15 34.24
CA ARG A 395 -5.99 12.22 33.45
C ARG A 395 -4.82 12.89 32.74
N LEU A 396 -4.79 14.23 32.74
CA LEU A 396 -3.60 14.93 32.28
C LEU A 396 -2.45 14.68 33.26
N PRO A 397 -1.21 14.78 32.78
CA PRO A 397 -0.07 14.72 33.68
C PRO A 397 -0.21 15.80 34.77
N HIS A 398 -0.43 15.39 36.03
CA HIS A 398 -0.73 16.30 37.14
C HIS A 398 0.47 17.17 37.53
N ALA A 399 0.35 18.49 37.44
CA ALA A 399 1.10 19.37 38.34
C ALA A 399 0.76 18.96 39.79
N SER A 400 1.68 18.34 40.53
CA SER A 400 1.42 17.93 41.90
C SER A 400 0.89 19.12 42.70
N ALA A 401 -0.32 19.00 43.23
CA ALA A 401 -1.08 20.05 43.90
C ALA A 401 -0.52 20.44 45.28
N GLN A 402 0.74 20.87 45.33
CA GLN A 402 1.29 21.65 46.43
C GLN A 402 1.89 22.93 45.84
N SER A 403 1.35 24.08 46.28
CA SER A 403 1.68 25.47 45.95
C SER A 403 1.01 26.09 44.70
N VAL A 404 -0.29 26.39 44.84
CA VAL A 404 -0.92 27.50 44.12
C VAL A 404 -0.78 28.73 45.02
N ASP A 405 0.34 29.44 44.90
CA ASP A 405 0.36 30.90 45.00
C ASP A 405 1.63 31.48 44.38
N ALA A 406 1.47 32.61 43.68
CA ALA A 406 2.47 33.41 42.98
C ALA A 406 3.20 32.78 41.77
N GLY A 407 3.20 33.54 40.67
CA GLY A 407 3.67 33.11 39.36
C GLY A 407 5.18 32.82 39.28
N SER A 408 5.54 32.17 38.16
CA SER A 408 6.89 31.94 37.63
C SER A 408 7.67 30.66 38.01
N VAL A 409 7.18 29.76 38.86
CA VAL A 409 8.01 28.60 39.32
C VAL A 409 7.49 27.21 38.90
N LEU A 410 6.24 27.09 38.43
CA LEU A 410 5.48 25.83 38.29
C LEU A 410 6.05 24.76 37.33
N TRP A 411 6.98 25.07 36.42
CA TRP A 411 7.62 24.06 35.56
C TRP A 411 9.03 23.64 35.99
N THR A 412 9.69 24.41 36.87
CA THR A 412 11.04 24.07 37.33
C THR A 412 11.08 22.82 38.23
N THR A 413 9.96 22.50 38.88
CA THR A 413 9.79 21.30 39.70
C THR A 413 9.33 20.08 38.92
N TRP A 414 8.66 20.26 37.76
CA TRP A 414 8.24 19.17 36.86
C TRP A 414 9.40 18.60 36.02
N VAL A 415 10.44 19.41 35.80
CA VAL A 415 11.49 19.16 34.81
C VAL A 415 12.87 19.09 35.49
N MET A 416 13.02 18.22 36.49
CA MET A 416 14.32 17.73 37.03
C MET A 416 15.28 18.81 37.62
N PRO A 417 16.31 18.44 38.42
CA PRO A 417 17.52 19.27 38.54
C PRO A 417 18.02 19.61 37.13
N PRO A 418 18.63 20.80 36.93
CA PRO A 418 18.49 21.59 35.71
C PRO A 418 18.67 20.74 34.45
N LEU A 419 17.59 20.39 33.77
CA LEU A 419 17.69 19.73 32.46
C LEU A 419 18.46 20.60 31.46
N PHE A 420 18.45 21.92 31.64
CA PHE A 420 19.36 22.86 30.96
C PHE A 420 20.85 22.59 31.22
N GLY A 421 21.22 22.11 32.42
CA GLY A 421 22.55 21.62 32.77
C GLY A 421 22.84 20.20 32.26
N LEU A 422 21.79 19.40 32.03
CA LEU A 422 21.86 18.02 31.53
C LEU A 422 22.03 17.99 30.01
N PHE A 423 21.40 18.87 29.24
CA PHE A 423 21.63 19.03 27.79
C PHE A 423 22.99 19.67 27.46
N SER A 424 23.49 20.56 28.31
CA SER A 424 24.87 21.07 28.21
C SER A 424 25.93 20.04 28.66
N SER A 425 25.53 18.95 29.32
CA SER A 425 26.39 17.81 29.72
C SER A 425 26.03 16.48 29.06
N MET A 426 25.20 16.48 28.01
CA MET A 426 24.71 15.31 27.25
C MET A 426 25.79 14.61 26.39
N GLY A 427 27.01 14.50 26.90
CA GLY A 427 28.10 13.78 26.23
C GLY A 427 27.94 12.24 26.24
N SER A 428 26.89 11.68 26.87
CA SER A 428 26.74 10.22 26.98
C SER A 428 25.32 9.71 26.76
N ALA A 429 25.21 8.54 26.13
CA ALA A 429 23.95 7.85 25.87
C ALA A 429 23.15 7.52 27.15
N SER A 430 23.85 7.35 28.28
CA SER A 430 23.23 7.04 29.58
C SER A 430 22.34 8.16 30.11
N ALA A 431 22.78 9.41 29.97
CA ALA A 431 22.02 10.59 30.39
C ALA A 431 20.76 10.76 29.53
N ILE A 432 20.89 10.64 28.21
CA ILE A 432 19.74 10.69 27.28
C ILE A 432 18.75 9.55 27.57
N SER A 433 19.25 8.35 27.87
CA SER A 433 18.41 7.22 28.24
C SER A 433 17.65 7.45 29.55
N SER A 434 18.26 8.11 30.54
CA SER A 434 17.58 8.46 31.79
C SER A 434 16.45 9.46 31.53
N THR A 435 16.72 10.55 30.79
CA THR A 435 15.72 11.55 30.38
C THR A 435 14.56 10.93 29.60
N ARG A 436 14.87 10.03 28.66
CA ARG A 436 13.85 9.29 27.90
C ARG A 436 12.97 8.46 28.83
N SER A 437 13.58 7.70 29.75
CA SER A 437 12.86 6.86 30.71
C SER A 437 11.95 7.67 31.64
N SER A 438 12.38 8.85 32.10
CA SER A 438 11.54 9.74 32.91
C SER A 438 10.42 10.41 32.12
N PHE A 439 10.60 10.61 30.81
CA PHE A 439 9.59 11.25 29.96
C PHE A 439 8.51 10.28 29.48
N ARG A 440 8.86 9.01 29.25
CA ARG A 440 7.93 7.98 28.77
C ARG A 440 6.60 7.90 29.53
N PRO A 441 6.54 8.00 30.87
CA PRO A 441 5.27 8.05 31.60
C PRO A 441 4.32 9.17 31.11
N ILE A 442 4.85 10.36 30.81
CA ILE A 442 4.08 11.51 30.32
C ILE A 442 3.52 11.22 28.93
N MET A 443 4.39 10.74 28.03
CA MET A 443 3.99 10.31 26.69
C MET A 443 2.90 9.23 26.76
N ASN A 444 3.05 8.26 27.65
CA ASN A 444 2.06 7.19 27.84
C ASN A 444 0.72 7.73 28.37
N GLN A 445 0.74 8.68 29.31
CA GLN A 445 -0.48 9.34 29.79
C GLN A 445 -1.21 10.09 28.67
N LEU A 446 -0.49 10.85 27.84
CA LEU A 446 -1.08 11.55 26.70
C LEU A 446 -1.63 10.58 25.65
N ASN A 447 -0.90 9.51 25.32
CA ASN A 447 -1.40 8.47 24.43
C ASN A 447 -2.65 7.79 24.97
N ASN A 448 -2.70 7.50 26.27
CA ASN A 448 -3.88 6.90 26.91
C ASN A 448 -5.08 7.87 26.91
N LEU A 449 -4.84 9.15 27.16
CA LEU A 449 -5.87 10.19 27.07
C LEU A 449 -6.38 10.33 25.64
N ALA A 450 -5.51 10.36 24.64
CA ALA A 450 -5.89 10.36 23.23
C ALA A 450 -6.75 9.12 22.89
N GLY A 451 -6.36 7.94 23.38
CA GLY A 451 -7.16 6.71 23.22
C GLY A 451 -8.54 6.79 23.86
N GLU A 452 -8.65 7.35 25.07
CA GLU A 452 -9.94 7.56 25.74
C GLU A 452 -10.82 8.56 24.97
N VAL A 453 -10.28 9.71 24.57
CA VAL A 453 -11.04 10.73 23.84
C VAL A 453 -11.49 10.18 22.48
N ALA A 454 -10.62 9.46 21.76
CA ALA A 454 -11.01 8.77 20.53
C ALA A 454 -12.15 7.78 20.77
N SER A 455 -12.04 6.95 21.82
CA SER A 455 -13.08 5.96 22.13
C SER A 455 -14.42 6.62 22.46
N ARG A 456 -14.43 7.75 23.17
CA ARG A 456 -15.66 8.49 23.46
C ARG A 456 -16.22 9.15 22.21
N ARG A 457 -15.37 9.83 21.44
CA ARG A 457 -15.74 10.45 20.16
C ARG A 457 -16.37 9.43 19.22
N ASP A 458 -15.75 8.26 19.07
CA ASP A 458 -16.23 7.20 18.18
C ASP A 458 -17.56 6.60 18.68
N GLY A 459 -17.75 6.53 20.01
CA GLY A 459 -19.04 6.16 20.60
C GLY A 459 -20.15 7.17 20.28
N GLU A 460 -19.85 8.47 20.38
CA GLU A 460 -20.80 9.53 20.00
C GLU A 460 -21.08 9.54 18.49
N ASP A 461 -20.06 9.38 17.64
CA ASP A 461 -20.21 9.28 16.19
C ASP A 461 -21.10 8.09 15.79
N GLN A 462 -20.90 6.93 16.41
CA GLN A 462 -21.73 5.75 16.17
C GLN A 462 -23.18 6.01 16.56
N TRP A 463 -23.43 6.64 17.71
CA TRP A 463 -24.78 6.96 18.15
C TRP A 463 -25.46 7.96 17.21
N VAL A 464 -24.77 9.05 16.84
CA VAL A 464 -25.28 10.07 15.91
C VAL A 464 -25.60 9.46 14.55
N ASN A 465 -24.67 8.67 13.98
CA ASN A 465 -24.87 8.01 12.70
C ASN A 465 -26.00 6.97 12.73
N ALA A 466 -26.14 6.21 13.82
CA ALA A 466 -27.24 5.26 13.97
C ALA A 466 -28.59 5.97 13.94
N ARG A 467 -28.72 7.14 14.58
CA ARG A 467 -29.98 7.89 14.56
C ARG A 467 -30.29 8.49 13.19
N ILE A 468 -29.28 8.95 12.46
CA ILE A 468 -29.42 9.38 11.05
C ILE A 468 -29.87 8.19 10.18
N ASP A 469 -29.28 7.02 10.37
CA ASP A 469 -29.62 5.79 9.62
C ASP A 469 -31.06 5.33 9.89
N GLU A 470 -31.51 5.40 11.15
CA GLU A 470 -32.89 5.10 11.55
C GLU A 470 -33.88 6.04 10.85
N ASP A 471 -33.65 7.36 10.90
CA ASP A 471 -34.52 8.35 10.24
C ASP A 471 -34.55 8.14 8.71
N LEU A 472 -33.39 7.93 8.09
CA LEU A 472 -33.31 7.61 6.66
C LEU A 472 -34.04 6.32 6.31
N ALA A 473 -33.94 5.27 7.13
CA ALA A 473 -34.64 4.00 6.89
C ALA A 473 -36.18 4.16 6.97
N GLU A 474 -36.66 4.98 7.89
CA GLU A 474 -38.09 5.34 7.97
C GLU A 474 -38.53 6.12 6.73
N GLN A 475 -37.78 7.15 6.32
CA GLN A 475 -38.08 7.95 5.14
C GLN A 475 -38.07 7.09 3.86
N MET A 476 -37.09 6.20 3.70
CA MET A 476 -37.04 5.26 2.59
C MET A 476 -38.25 4.31 2.57
N THR A 477 -38.74 3.87 3.73
CA THR A 477 -39.95 3.04 3.82
C THR A 477 -41.17 3.80 3.35
N ARG A 478 -41.32 5.08 3.75
CA ARG A 478 -42.43 5.94 3.31
C ARG A 478 -42.40 6.17 1.80
N ALA A 479 -41.24 6.54 1.26
CA ALA A 479 -41.03 6.76 -0.18
C ALA A 479 -41.35 5.54 -1.06
N ARG A 480 -41.33 4.32 -0.51
CA ARG A 480 -41.66 3.09 -1.25
C ARG A 480 -43.15 2.74 -1.24
N ASN A 481 -43.90 3.30 -0.29
CA ASN A 481 -45.33 3.01 -0.10
C ASN A 481 -46.23 4.05 -0.77
N GLU A 482 -45.66 5.20 -1.10
CA GLU A 482 -46.25 6.24 -1.97
C GLU A 482 -45.98 5.91 -3.44
#